data_AF-A0A7X8HG91-F1
#
_entry.id   AF-A0A7X8HG91-F1
#
_cell.length_a   1.000
_cell.length_b   1.000
_cell.length_c   1.000
_cell.angle_alpha   90.00
_cell.angle_beta   90.00
_cell.angle_gamma   90.00
#
_symmetry.space_group_name_H-M   'P 1'
#
loop_
_entity.id
_entity.type
_entity.pdbx_description
1 polymer ?
#
loop_
_entity_poly.entity_id
_entity_poly.type
_entity_poly.pdbx_seq_one_letter_code
_entity_poly.pdbx_strand_id
1 'polypeptide(L)'
;MNHNGVNSLNFSPETGKLILTTGDGGSAYDPFNLSQDIMEIAGKIIEIDVNNNTFINNPPIVTRFDELPATVQRNLSVMAKGVRNIPGISFQRYYDQYIKYLGNVGQNLIESIFSFTDYVPIPVTEITQKRGANEKDFINLGWRGWEGDFPTPIIKPCPTNSSLDEKTIAYFQEAVDTAAKRILPLTCYYHDDSRSDKFSGTALTGVQAYMGTSIPDLRGAIVFIDFARRDLSPARGVLAYTKVRTVCKQNDYSIINTNYNFGSQPAFYTSLGTNSTQTRLYLGVYSSPNVTNFNQG
;
A
#
# COMPACT_ATOMS: atom_id res chain seq x y z
N MET A 1 -8.26 11.37 -8.54
CA MET A 1 -7.29 10.34 -8.13
C MET A 1 -7.91 9.60 -6.96
N ASN A 2 -8.41 8.39 -7.19
CA ASN A 2 -8.96 7.53 -6.14
C ASN A 2 -7.84 6.67 -5.56
N HIS A 3 -8.12 5.90 -4.51
CA HIS A 3 -7.16 4.93 -3.95
C HIS A 3 -5.91 5.57 -3.30
N ASN A 4 -6.11 6.72 -2.64
CA ASN A 4 -5.10 7.40 -1.84
C ASN A 4 -5.52 7.38 -0.37
N GLY A 5 -4.61 6.98 0.52
CA GLY A 5 -4.86 6.89 1.96
C GLY A 5 -4.37 8.07 2.78
N VAL A 6 -4.53 7.95 4.10
CA VAL A 6 -4.19 8.99 5.09
C VAL A 6 -2.70 9.37 5.05
N ASN A 7 -1.81 8.42 4.77
CA ASN A 7 -0.37 8.62 4.76
C ASN A 7 0.20 8.76 3.34
N SER A 8 -0.60 9.27 2.39
CA SER A 8 -0.16 9.43 1.00
C SER A 8 0.81 10.59 0.75
N LEU A 9 0.99 11.49 1.72
CA LEU A 9 1.91 12.62 1.62
C LEU A 9 2.78 12.71 2.88
N ASN A 10 4.07 12.39 2.78
CA ASN A 10 4.98 12.31 3.93
C ASN A 10 6.40 12.75 3.57
N PHE A 11 7.13 13.38 4.48
CA PHE A 11 8.56 13.60 4.27
C PHE A 11 9.36 12.32 4.53
N SER A 12 10.25 11.98 3.60
CA SER A 12 11.21 10.90 3.79
C SER A 12 12.26 11.31 4.83
N PRO A 13 12.41 10.59 5.95
CA PRO A 13 13.48 10.84 6.92
C PRO A 13 14.87 10.45 6.39
N GLU A 14 14.93 9.73 5.27
CA GLU A 14 16.17 9.30 4.62
C GLU A 14 16.70 10.35 3.66
N THR A 15 15.84 10.91 2.80
CA THR A 15 16.25 11.85 1.74
C THR A 15 15.85 13.29 2.02
N GLY A 16 14.97 13.54 2.99
CA GLY A 16 14.39 14.86 3.27
C GLY A 16 13.37 15.33 2.22
N LYS A 17 13.17 14.56 1.14
CA LYS A 17 12.20 14.88 0.08
C LYS A 17 10.77 14.58 0.51
N LEU A 18 9.80 15.24 -0.10
CA LEU A 18 8.39 14.94 0.06
C LEU A 18 8.03 13.72 -0.78
N ILE A 19 7.31 12.76 -0.20
CA ILE A 19 6.85 11.54 -0.86
C ILE A 19 5.35 11.66 -1.11
N LEU A 20 4.96 11.45 -2.37
CA LEU A 20 3.58 11.32 -2.80
C LEU A 20 3.33 9.89 -3.27
N THR A 21 2.39 9.19 -2.66
CA THR A 21 1.92 7.89 -3.13
C THR A 21 0.61 8.05 -3.88
N THR A 22 0.48 7.45 -5.06
CA THR A 22 -0.74 7.51 -5.88
C THR A 22 -1.29 6.12 -6.13
N GLY A 23 -2.61 5.97 -6.02
CA GLY A 23 -3.32 4.78 -6.47
C GLY A 23 -3.40 4.67 -8.00
N ASP A 24 -3.91 3.54 -8.50
CA ASP A 24 -4.01 3.18 -9.92
C ASP A 24 -5.07 3.96 -10.73
N GLY A 25 -5.78 4.90 -10.12
CA GLY A 25 -6.83 5.68 -10.77
C GLY A 25 -8.26 5.18 -10.51
N GLY A 26 -8.44 3.98 -9.92
CA GLY A 26 -9.72 3.55 -9.35
C GLY A 26 -10.61 2.69 -10.24
N SER A 27 -10.24 2.43 -11.49
CA SER A 27 -10.95 1.45 -12.33
C SER A 27 -10.60 0.03 -11.91
N ALA A 28 -11.62 -0.83 -11.76
CA ALA A 28 -11.41 -2.23 -11.39
C ALA A 28 -10.45 -2.91 -12.37
N TYR A 29 -9.46 -3.61 -11.81
CA TYR A 29 -8.44 -4.36 -12.55
C TYR A 29 -7.46 -3.53 -13.41
N ASP A 30 -7.39 -2.20 -13.24
CA ASP A 30 -6.46 -1.33 -14.01
C ASP A 30 -6.47 -1.62 -15.53
N PRO A 31 -7.62 -1.43 -16.22
CA PRO A 31 -7.76 -1.80 -17.63
C PRO A 31 -6.86 -0.99 -18.56
N PHE A 32 -6.39 0.18 -18.11
CA PHE A 32 -5.53 1.08 -18.87
C PHE A 32 -4.04 0.90 -18.55
N ASN A 33 -3.68 -0.07 -17.70
CA ASN A 33 -2.30 -0.37 -17.35
C ASN A 33 -1.55 0.81 -16.70
N LEU A 34 -2.27 1.67 -15.98
CA LEU A 34 -1.72 2.91 -15.42
C LEU A 34 -0.67 2.61 -14.34
N SER A 35 -0.88 1.57 -13.55
CA SER A 35 0.04 1.22 -12.47
C SER A 35 1.40 0.74 -12.97
N GLN A 36 1.43 0.05 -14.11
CA GLN A 36 2.65 -0.51 -14.70
C GLN A 36 3.33 0.40 -15.73
N ASP A 37 2.60 1.25 -16.46
CA ASP A 37 3.21 2.23 -17.36
C ASP A 37 3.98 3.28 -16.56
N ILE A 38 5.30 3.36 -16.76
CA ILE A 38 6.19 4.26 -16.02
C ILE A 38 5.98 5.74 -16.39
N MET A 39 5.37 6.04 -17.54
CA MET A 39 5.04 7.40 -17.96
C MET A 39 3.82 7.97 -17.20
N GLU A 40 2.98 7.10 -16.64
CA GLU A 40 1.77 7.49 -15.89
C GLU A 40 2.09 7.92 -14.46
N ILE A 41 1.38 8.95 -13.97
CA ILE A 41 1.50 9.41 -12.58
C ILE A 41 0.78 8.48 -11.61
N ALA A 42 -0.25 7.77 -12.08
CA ALA A 42 -1.04 6.84 -11.27
C ALA A 42 -0.27 5.54 -10.95
N GLY A 43 -0.55 4.98 -9.78
CA GLY A 43 0.05 3.73 -9.30
C GLY A 43 1.55 3.83 -9.01
N LYS A 44 2.02 4.99 -8.54
CA LYS A 44 3.44 5.31 -8.30
C LYS A 44 3.69 5.77 -6.86
N ILE A 45 4.94 5.62 -6.42
CA ILE A 45 5.49 6.34 -5.28
C ILE A 45 6.51 7.33 -5.84
N ILE A 46 6.29 8.62 -5.58
CA ILE A 46 7.02 9.72 -6.21
C ILE A 46 7.73 10.51 -5.13
N GLU A 47 9.03 10.75 -5.29
CA GLU A 47 9.78 11.73 -4.52
C GLU A 47 9.72 13.09 -5.20
N ILE A 48 9.53 14.12 -4.38
CA ILE A 48 9.42 15.52 -4.77
C ILE A 48 10.50 16.30 -4.01
N ASP A 49 11.48 16.84 -4.74
CA ASP A 49 12.42 17.82 -4.19
C ASP A 49 11.73 19.19 -4.08
N VAL A 50 11.43 19.59 -2.85
CA VAL A 50 10.72 20.83 -2.54
C VAL A 50 11.65 22.03 -2.34
N ASN A 51 12.98 21.84 -2.45
CA ASN A 51 13.95 22.91 -2.23
C ASN A 51 14.09 23.86 -3.44
N ASN A 52 13.60 23.44 -4.60
CA ASN A 52 13.65 24.25 -5.82
C ASN A 52 12.30 24.94 -6.05
N ASN A 53 12.35 26.22 -6.42
CA ASN A 53 11.15 26.97 -6.76
C ASN A 53 10.59 26.49 -8.11
N THR A 54 9.45 25.80 -8.07
CA THR A 54 8.69 25.36 -9.24
C THR A 54 7.40 26.15 -9.44
N PHE A 55 7.34 27.39 -8.96
CA PHE A 55 6.15 28.22 -9.09
C PHE A 55 5.72 28.33 -10.56
N ILE A 56 4.46 27.98 -10.81
CA ILE A 56 3.80 28.08 -12.11
C ILE A 56 2.49 28.81 -11.86
N ASN A 57 2.27 29.92 -12.57
CA ASN A 57 1.07 30.75 -12.40
C ASN A 57 -0.22 30.00 -12.75
N ASN A 58 -0.19 29.21 -13.83
CA ASN A 58 -1.30 28.38 -14.30
C ASN A 58 -0.81 26.94 -14.52
N PRO A 59 -0.81 26.08 -13.48
CA PRO A 59 -0.35 24.70 -13.65
C PRO A 59 -1.28 23.96 -14.63
N PRO A 60 -0.74 23.17 -15.56
CA PRO A 60 -1.55 22.37 -16.48
C PRO A 60 -2.26 21.24 -15.74
N ILE A 61 -3.37 20.78 -16.30
CA ILE A 61 -3.95 19.48 -15.93
C ILE A 61 -3.07 18.40 -16.55
N VAL A 62 -2.63 17.45 -15.74
CA VAL A 62 -1.73 16.36 -16.18
C VAL A 62 -2.21 15.02 -15.67
N THR A 63 -1.99 14.00 -16.49
CA THR A 63 -2.15 12.57 -16.18
C THR A 63 -0.82 11.83 -16.31
N ARG A 64 0.09 12.34 -17.15
CA ARG A 64 1.38 11.73 -17.47
C ARG A 64 2.54 12.65 -17.15
N PHE A 65 3.72 12.06 -16.97
CA PHE A 65 4.93 12.82 -16.66
C PHE A 65 5.42 13.70 -17.81
N ASP A 66 5.19 13.32 -19.06
CA ASP A 66 5.58 14.10 -20.24
C ASP A 66 4.71 15.35 -20.48
N GLU A 67 3.55 15.42 -19.81
CA GLU A 67 2.65 16.58 -19.82
C GLU A 67 3.07 17.65 -18.79
N LEU A 68 3.95 17.30 -17.84
CA LEU A 68 4.45 18.24 -16.83
C LEU A 68 5.44 19.24 -17.43
N PRO A 69 5.48 20.49 -16.95
CA PRO A 69 6.54 21.42 -17.32
C PRO A 69 7.93 20.88 -16.94
N ALA A 70 8.93 21.13 -17.78
CA ALA A 70 10.30 20.65 -17.56
C ALA A 70 10.93 21.14 -16.24
N THR A 71 10.44 22.25 -15.68
CA THR A 71 10.82 22.75 -14.35
C THR A 71 10.31 21.85 -13.23
N VAL A 72 9.11 21.28 -13.37
CA VAL A 72 8.53 20.33 -12.41
C VAL A 72 9.16 18.96 -12.57
N GLN A 73 9.30 18.47 -13.82
CA GLN A 73 9.90 17.17 -14.10
C GLN A 73 11.29 16.99 -13.44
N ARG A 74 12.10 18.06 -13.39
CA ARG A 74 13.44 18.05 -12.76
C ARG A 74 13.44 17.80 -11.24
N ASN A 75 12.31 18.01 -10.57
CA ASN A 75 12.17 17.85 -9.13
C ASN A 75 11.48 16.55 -8.73
N LEU A 76 11.11 15.73 -9.72
CA LEU A 76 10.39 14.49 -9.49
C LEU A 76 11.28 13.29 -9.82
N SER A 77 11.21 12.28 -8.97
CA SER A 77 11.76 10.97 -9.25
C SER A 77 10.81 9.89 -8.77
N VAL A 78 10.63 8.83 -9.55
CA VAL A 78 9.75 7.72 -9.20
C VAL A 78 10.53 6.72 -8.37
N MET A 79 10.07 6.44 -7.15
CA MET A 79 10.65 5.46 -6.21
C MET A 79 10.17 4.04 -6.51
N ALA A 80 8.88 3.88 -6.81
CA ALA A 80 8.27 2.57 -7.07
C ALA A 80 7.04 2.69 -8.00
N LYS A 81 6.68 1.59 -8.66
CA LYS A 81 5.43 1.45 -9.45
C LYS A 81 4.64 0.20 -9.10
N GLY A 82 3.51 0.00 -9.77
CA GLY A 82 2.65 -1.16 -9.58
C GLY A 82 1.81 -1.07 -8.31
N VAL A 83 1.39 0.14 -7.92
CA VAL A 83 0.51 0.36 -6.77
C VAL A 83 -0.96 0.32 -7.22
N ARG A 84 -1.83 -0.31 -6.42
CA ARG A 84 -3.30 -0.25 -6.58
C ARG A 84 -3.90 0.86 -5.74
N ASN A 85 -3.84 0.65 -4.43
CA ASN A 85 -4.52 1.43 -3.44
C ASN A 85 -3.70 1.40 -2.15
N ILE A 86 -3.01 2.49 -1.90
CA ILE A 86 -1.97 2.56 -0.88
C ILE A 86 -2.44 3.42 0.28
N PRO A 87 -2.53 2.86 1.51
CA PRO A 87 -2.82 3.66 2.70
C PRO A 87 -1.76 4.74 2.98
N GLY A 88 -0.55 4.49 2.47
CA GLY A 88 0.61 5.38 2.51
C GLY A 88 1.91 4.61 2.67
N ILE A 89 2.98 5.34 2.96
CA ILE A 89 4.33 4.82 3.24
C ILE A 89 4.74 5.11 4.67
N SER A 90 5.41 4.15 5.31
CA SER A 90 6.06 4.35 6.62
C SER A 90 7.54 4.00 6.53
N PHE A 91 8.34 4.66 7.37
CA PHE A 91 9.79 4.50 7.41
C PHE A 91 10.21 4.03 8.78
N GLN A 92 11.09 3.04 8.86
CA GLN A 92 11.71 2.60 10.09
C GLN A 92 13.23 2.76 9.98
N ARG A 93 13.81 3.48 10.93
CA ARG A 93 15.26 3.54 11.05
C ARG A 93 15.78 2.20 11.57
N TYR A 94 16.73 1.61 10.86
CA TYR A 94 17.44 0.41 11.26
C TYR A 94 18.94 0.65 11.07
N TYR A 95 19.67 0.82 12.18
CA TYR A 95 21.04 1.30 12.19
C TYR A 95 21.21 2.62 11.41
N ASP A 96 21.95 2.57 10.31
CA ASP A 96 22.29 3.66 9.40
C ASP A 96 21.40 3.73 8.15
N GLN A 97 20.40 2.85 8.05
CA GLN A 97 19.48 2.76 6.91
C GLN A 97 18.01 2.94 7.31
N TYR A 98 17.15 3.11 6.30
CA TYR A 98 15.70 3.16 6.46
C TYR A 98 15.01 2.04 5.68
N ILE A 99 14.19 1.26 6.38
CA ILE A 99 13.29 0.28 5.78
C ILE A 99 11.96 0.98 5.50
N LYS A 100 11.44 0.84 4.28
CA LYS A 100 10.16 1.38 3.86
C LYS A 100 9.12 0.28 3.96
N TYR A 101 7.96 0.58 4.53
CA TYR A 101 6.82 -0.32 4.54
C TYR A 101 5.62 0.31 3.85
N LEU A 102 4.95 -0.51 3.06
CA LEU A 102 3.82 -0.11 2.24
C LEU A 102 2.68 -1.10 2.41
N GLY A 103 1.45 -0.58 2.47
CA GLY A 103 0.26 -1.37 2.24
C GLY A 103 -0.17 -1.28 0.78
N ASN A 104 -0.70 -2.36 0.22
CA ASN A 104 -1.41 -2.33 -1.05
C ASN A 104 -2.73 -3.07 -0.89
N VAL A 105 -3.83 -2.31 -0.96
CA VAL A 105 -5.19 -2.84 -0.82
C VAL A 105 -5.59 -3.52 -2.11
N GLY A 106 -5.88 -4.82 -2.10
CA GLY A 106 -6.28 -5.62 -3.26
C GLY A 106 -7.69 -5.35 -3.76
N GLN A 107 -8.03 -6.00 -4.87
CA GLN A 107 -9.31 -5.82 -5.55
C GLN A 107 -10.42 -6.69 -4.96
N ASN A 108 -10.13 -7.96 -4.65
CA ASN A 108 -11.14 -8.96 -4.30
C ASN A 108 -10.73 -9.93 -3.19
N LEU A 109 -9.44 -10.27 -3.09
CA LEU A 109 -8.98 -11.40 -2.30
C LEU A 109 -7.91 -11.04 -1.27
N ILE A 110 -6.97 -10.15 -1.61
CA ILE A 110 -5.68 -10.14 -0.90
C ILE A 110 -5.25 -8.73 -0.55
N GLU A 111 -4.96 -8.54 0.73
CA GLU A 111 -4.26 -7.36 1.22
C GLU A 111 -2.81 -7.68 1.47
N SER A 112 -1.92 -6.78 1.07
CA SER A 112 -0.49 -7.05 1.04
C SER A 112 0.31 -5.95 1.73
N ILE A 113 1.31 -6.37 2.50
CA ILE A 113 2.33 -5.48 3.04
C ILE A 113 3.63 -5.76 2.32
N PHE A 114 4.27 -4.72 1.81
CA PHE A 114 5.58 -4.78 1.16
C PHE A 114 6.64 -4.08 2.01
N SER A 115 7.90 -4.49 1.82
CA SER A 115 9.05 -3.83 2.42
C SER A 115 10.23 -3.80 1.48
N PHE A 116 10.98 -2.70 1.47
CA PHE A 116 12.30 -2.62 0.83
C PHE A 116 13.19 -1.61 1.55
N THR A 117 14.51 -1.79 1.42
CA THR A 117 15.53 -0.90 1.98
C THR A 117 16.22 -0.15 0.85
N ASP A 118 16.86 -0.91 -0.05
CA ASP A 118 17.57 -0.36 -1.19
C ASP A 118 16.60 -0.06 -2.34
N TYR A 119 16.76 1.11 -2.95
CA TYR A 119 16.03 1.51 -4.15
C TYR A 119 16.86 2.55 -4.92
N VAL A 120 16.69 2.57 -6.24
CA VAL A 120 17.24 3.62 -7.09
C VAL A 120 16.06 4.31 -7.75
N PRO A 121 15.71 5.55 -7.34
CA PRO A 121 14.58 6.24 -7.93
C PRO A 121 14.95 6.71 -9.35
N ILE A 122 13.99 6.65 -10.27
CA ILE A 122 14.19 7.07 -11.66
C ILE A 122 13.79 8.54 -11.80
N PRO A 123 14.71 9.45 -12.14
CA PRO A 123 14.35 10.85 -12.39
C PRO A 123 13.31 10.95 -13.51
N VAL A 124 12.28 11.78 -13.31
CA VAL A 124 11.21 11.93 -14.30
C VAL A 124 11.75 12.45 -15.64
N THR A 125 12.81 13.25 -15.63
CA THR A 125 13.50 13.68 -16.86
C THR A 125 14.07 12.53 -17.67
N GLU A 126 14.47 11.41 -17.05
CA GLU A 126 14.94 10.22 -17.77
C GLU A 126 13.80 9.44 -18.39
N ILE A 127 12.66 9.37 -17.69
CA ILE A 127 11.42 8.76 -18.16
C ILE A 127 10.93 9.50 -19.42
N THR A 128 10.81 10.83 -19.35
CA THR A 128 10.22 11.65 -20.44
C THR A 128 11.13 11.76 -21.66
N GLN A 129 12.45 11.67 -21.50
CA GLN A 129 13.42 11.70 -22.61
C GLN A 129 13.57 10.36 -23.33
N LYS A 130 12.82 9.32 -22.96
CA LYS A 130 12.89 7.97 -23.55
C LYS A 130 14.32 7.39 -23.59
N ARG A 131 15.18 7.74 -22.64
CA ARG A 131 16.56 7.23 -22.57
C ARG A 131 16.65 5.74 -22.18
N GLY A 132 15.54 5.01 -22.20
CA GLY A 132 15.42 3.66 -21.66
C GLY A 132 15.66 3.71 -20.15
N ALA A 133 14.61 4.02 -19.39
CA ALA A 133 14.69 3.92 -17.94
C ALA A 133 15.12 2.49 -17.59
N ASN A 134 16.26 2.33 -16.91
CA ASN A 134 16.76 1.02 -16.54
C ASN A 134 15.92 0.48 -15.39
N GLU A 135 14.82 -0.19 -15.72
CA GLU A 135 13.89 -0.77 -14.73
C GLU A 135 14.37 -2.10 -14.15
N LYS A 136 15.58 -2.56 -14.49
CA LYS A 136 16.09 -3.90 -14.12
C LYS A 136 16.11 -4.16 -12.60
N ASP A 137 16.30 -3.10 -11.81
CA ASP A 137 16.34 -3.15 -10.34
C ASP A 137 15.31 -2.17 -9.72
N PHE A 138 14.30 -1.76 -10.48
CA PHE A 138 13.30 -0.80 -10.04
C PHE A 138 12.21 -1.46 -9.20
N ILE A 139 11.78 -0.80 -8.12
CA ILE A 139 10.76 -1.35 -7.23
C ILE A 139 9.40 -1.40 -7.95
N ASN A 140 8.92 -2.62 -8.19
CA ASN A 140 7.59 -2.88 -8.75
C ASN A 140 6.80 -3.77 -7.80
N LEU A 141 5.63 -3.31 -7.33
CA LEU A 141 4.76 -4.10 -6.44
C LEU A 141 3.88 -5.11 -7.21
N GLY A 142 3.85 -5.03 -8.54
CA GLY A 142 3.23 -6.02 -9.41
C GLY A 142 1.72 -5.87 -9.62
N TRP A 143 1.07 -4.80 -9.12
CA TRP A 143 -0.36 -4.58 -9.36
C TRP A 143 -0.71 -4.60 -10.84
N ARG A 144 -1.95 -5.01 -11.12
CA ARG A 144 -2.55 -5.46 -12.38
C ARG A 144 -2.31 -6.94 -12.65
N GLY A 145 -1.06 -7.38 -12.88
CA GLY A 145 -0.74 -8.81 -13.02
C GLY A 145 -0.93 -9.62 -11.71
N TRP A 146 -0.67 -9.00 -10.57
CA TRP A 146 -0.68 -9.65 -9.25
C TRP A 146 -1.53 -8.90 -8.24
N GLU A 147 -2.29 -9.66 -7.44
CA GLU A 147 -2.96 -9.20 -6.24
C GLU A 147 -2.26 -9.84 -5.04
N GLY A 148 -1.20 -9.20 -4.55
CA GLY A 148 -0.35 -9.77 -3.50
C GLY A 148 0.49 -10.95 -3.98
N ASP A 149 0.24 -12.13 -3.42
CA ASP A 149 0.95 -13.36 -3.75
C ASP A 149 0.26 -14.21 -4.82
N PHE A 150 -0.99 -13.89 -5.22
CA PHE A 150 -1.69 -14.55 -6.32
C PHE A 150 -1.76 -13.68 -7.58
N PRO A 151 -1.83 -14.28 -8.78
CA PRO A 151 -2.24 -13.56 -9.98
C PRO A 151 -3.63 -12.95 -9.78
N THR A 152 -3.84 -11.74 -10.29
CA THR A 152 -5.11 -11.01 -10.10
C THR A 152 -6.28 -11.81 -10.66
N PRO A 153 -7.28 -12.20 -9.84
CA PRO A 153 -8.41 -12.98 -10.30
C PRO A 153 -9.64 -12.10 -10.59
N ILE A 154 -10.34 -12.43 -11.68
CA ILE A 154 -11.74 -12.09 -11.87
C ILE A 154 -12.56 -13.21 -11.23
N ILE A 155 -13.41 -12.86 -10.28
CA ILE A 155 -14.24 -13.81 -9.54
C ILE A 155 -15.67 -13.73 -10.05
N LYS A 156 -16.27 -14.88 -10.36
CA LYS A 156 -17.67 -15.01 -10.74
C LYS A 156 -18.31 -16.19 -10.02
N PRO A 157 -19.59 -16.10 -9.61
CA PRO A 157 -20.31 -17.25 -9.08
C PRO A 157 -20.38 -18.38 -10.11
N CYS A 158 -20.18 -19.62 -9.68
CA CYS A 158 -20.35 -20.79 -10.54
C CYS A 158 -21.84 -20.96 -10.93
N PRO A 159 -22.18 -21.06 -12.24
CA PRO A 159 -23.57 -21.16 -12.69
C PRO A 159 -24.31 -22.38 -12.14
N THR A 160 -23.60 -23.48 -11.89
CA THR A 160 -24.16 -24.77 -11.46
C THR A 160 -24.16 -24.98 -9.95
N ASN A 161 -23.39 -24.19 -9.20
CA ASN A 161 -23.33 -24.26 -7.74
C ASN A 161 -22.98 -22.90 -7.17
N SER A 162 -23.98 -22.21 -6.60
CA SER A 162 -23.84 -20.87 -6.02
C SER A 162 -22.97 -20.83 -4.76
N SER A 163 -22.53 -21.98 -4.23
CA SER A 163 -21.59 -22.06 -3.09
C SER A 163 -20.13 -22.06 -3.54
N LEU A 164 -19.86 -22.01 -4.86
CA LEU A 164 -18.53 -22.01 -5.43
C LEU A 164 -18.34 -20.79 -6.34
N ASP A 165 -17.10 -20.34 -6.43
CA ASP A 165 -16.68 -19.28 -7.34
C ASP A 165 -15.70 -19.82 -8.40
N GLU A 166 -15.89 -19.37 -9.64
CA GLU A 166 -14.88 -19.45 -10.69
C GLU A 166 -13.90 -18.28 -10.55
N LYS A 167 -12.60 -18.58 -10.60
CA LYS A 167 -11.52 -17.59 -10.52
C LYS A 167 -10.70 -17.64 -11.81
N THR A 168 -10.84 -16.64 -12.67
CA THR A 168 -10.07 -16.50 -13.91
C THR A 168 -8.92 -15.52 -13.71
N ILE A 169 -7.71 -15.84 -14.17
CA ILE A 169 -6.57 -14.90 -14.09
C ILE A 169 -6.78 -13.77 -15.11
N ALA A 170 -6.88 -12.52 -14.64
CA ALA A 170 -7.21 -11.35 -15.46
C ALA A 170 -6.13 -11.05 -16.52
N TYR A 171 -4.86 -11.11 -16.13
CA TYR A 171 -3.71 -10.70 -16.94
C TYR A 171 -2.57 -11.73 -16.85
N PHE A 172 -2.84 -12.96 -17.31
CA PHE A 172 -1.89 -14.08 -17.17
C PHE A 172 -0.50 -13.78 -17.74
N GLN A 173 -0.42 -13.23 -18.97
CA GLN A 173 0.87 -12.95 -19.60
C GLN A 173 1.68 -11.92 -18.79
N GLU A 174 1.03 -10.88 -18.30
CA GLU A 174 1.70 -9.87 -17.48
C GLU A 174 2.15 -10.42 -16.13
N ALA A 175 1.33 -11.30 -15.52
CA ALA A 175 1.73 -12.00 -14.30
C ALA A 175 3.04 -12.79 -14.53
N VAL A 176 3.16 -13.48 -15.67
CA VAL A 176 4.39 -14.16 -16.09
C VAL A 176 5.54 -13.17 -16.31
N ASP A 177 5.31 -12.11 -17.07
CA ASP A 177 6.34 -11.13 -17.46
C ASP A 177 6.91 -10.35 -16.26
N THR A 178 6.13 -10.21 -15.18
CA THR A 178 6.48 -9.51 -13.94
C THR A 178 6.88 -10.44 -12.81
N ALA A 179 6.71 -11.75 -12.93
CA ALA A 179 6.91 -12.72 -11.85
C ALA A 179 8.26 -12.61 -11.15
N ALA A 180 9.33 -12.44 -11.93
CA ALA A 180 10.70 -12.31 -11.43
C ALA A 180 11.18 -10.85 -11.27
N LYS A 181 10.37 -9.87 -11.70
CA LYS A 181 10.72 -8.44 -11.68
C LYS A 181 10.08 -7.69 -10.51
N ARG A 182 8.94 -8.17 -10.03
CA ARG A 182 8.25 -7.57 -8.88
C ARG A 182 8.95 -7.95 -7.58
N ILE A 183 8.84 -7.09 -6.57
CA ILE A 183 9.16 -7.51 -5.21
C ILE A 183 8.04 -8.40 -4.67
N LEU A 184 8.40 -9.33 -3.79
CA LEU A 184 7.44 -10.18 -3.10
C LEU A 184 6.86 -9.44 -1.89
N PRO A 185 5.58 -9.65 -1.55
CA PRO A 185 5.02 -9.10 -0.33
C PRO A 185 5.77 -9.67 0.90
N LEU A 186 5.99 -8.80 1.89
CA LEU A 186 6.49 -9.20 3.20
C LEU A 186 5.49 -10.14 3.88
N THR A 187 4.19 -9.82 3.80
CA THR A 187 3.10 -10.68 4.27
C THR A 187 1.81 -10.33 3.51
N CYS A 188 0.90 -11.31 3.45
CA CYS A 188 -0.43 -11.16 2.89
C CYS A 188 -1.46 -11.67 3.89
N TYR A 189 -2.66 -11.10 3.84
CA TYR A 189 -3.84 -11.66 4.48
C TYR A 189 -5.02 -11.58 3.52
N TYR A 190 -6.03 -12.41 3.76
CA TYR A 190 -7.04 -12.71 2.76
C TYR A 190 -8.44 -12.25 3.21
N HIS A 191 -9.30 -11.99 2.24
CA HIS A 191 -10.71 -11.65 2.46
C HIS A 191 -11.55 -12.89 2.77
N ASP A 192 -11.07 -14.07 2.39
CA ASP A 192 -11.62 -15.36 2.73
C ASP A 192 -10.49 -16.23 3.30
N ASP A 193 -10.40 -16.29 4.62
CA ASP A 193 -9.37 -17.02 5.34
C ASP A 193 -10.00 -17.96 6.37
N SER A 194 -9.89 -19.27 6.14
CA SER A 194 -10.45 -20.31 7.01
C SER A 194 -9.48 -20.79 8.09
N ARG A 195 -8.25 -20.26 8.12
CA ARG A 195 -7.24 -20.61 9.13
C ARG A 195 -7.65 -20.05 10.49
N SER A 196 -7.60 -20.88 11.52
CA SER A 196 -8.16 -20.57 12.85
C SER A 196 -7.46 -19.44 13.60
N ASP A 197 -6.20 -19.14 13.26
CA ASP A 197 -5.39 -18.08 13.86
C ASP A 197 -5.34 -16.80 13.02
N LYS A 198 -6.12 -16.72 11.94
CA LYS A 198 -6.17 -15.62 10.97
C LYS A 198 -7.52 -14.92 10.97
N PHE A 199 -7.62 -13.84 10.21
CA PHE A 199 -8.87 -13.09 10.03
C PHE A 199 -9.17 -12.87 8.56
N SER A 200 -10.47 -12.72 8.26
CA SER A 200 -10.97 -12.31 6.95
C SER A 200 -11.11 -10.79 6.90
N GLY A 201 -10.22 -10.13 6.18
CA GLY A 201 -10.16 -8.67 6.09
C GLY A 201 -11.13 -8.04 5.08
N THR A 202 -11.21 -6.71 5.08
CA THR A 202 -12.00 -5.93 4.13
C THR A 202 -11.18 -4.93 3.35
N ALA A 203 -10.32 -4.17 4.05
CA ALA A 203 -9.44 -3.17 3.46
C ALA A 203 -8.32 -2.82 4.44
N LEU A 204 -7.07 -2.96 3.99
CA LEU A 204 -5.91 -2.45 4.73
C LEU A 204 -5.96 -0.92 4.83
N THR A 205 -5.89 -0.36 6.03
CA THR A 205 -6.04 1.09 6.28
C THR A 205 -4.81 1.75 6.92
N GLY A 206 -3.81 0.97 7.30
CA GLY A 206 -2.60 1.52 7.91
C GLY A 206 -1.52 0.48 8.12
N VAL A 207 -0.27 0.92 7.96
CA VAL A 207 0.94 0.14 8.22
C VAL A 207 1.93 1.06 8.92
N GLN A 208 2.46 0.63 10.07
CA GLN A 208 3.44 1.36 10.86
C GLN A 208 4.44 0.41 11.52
N ALA A 209 5.70 0.82 11.62
CA ALA A 209 6.65 0.12 12.48
C ALA A 209 6.48 0.53 13.95
N TYR A 210 6.74 -0.42 14.85
CA TYR A 210 6.78 -0.18 16.29
C TYR A 210 8.18 -0.45 16.86
N MET A 211 8.78 0.57 17.48
CA MET A 211 10.12 0.54 18.07
C MET A 211 10.11 0.75 19.59
N GLY A 212 8.92 0.82 20.19
CA GLY A 212 8.77 1.02 21.62
C GLY A 212 9.18 -0.19 22.45
N THR A 213 9.42 0.07 23.74
CA THR A 213 9.74 -0.96 24.73
C THR A 213 8.58 -1.28 25.66
N SER A 214 7.47 -0.54 25.56
CA SER A 214 6.27 -0.78 26.39
C SER A 214 5.56 -2.09 26.03
N ILE A 215 5.69 -2.55 24.78
CA ILE A 215 5.22 -3.87 24.33
C ILE A 215 6.41 -4.62 23.72
N PRO A 216 7.27 -5.23 24.55
CA PRO A 216 8.56 -5.78 24.09
C PRO A 216 8.44 -6.76 22.91
N ASP A 217 7.40 -7.59 22.89
CA ASP A 217 7.20 -8.61 21.85
C ASP A 217 6.97 -8.03 20.45
N LEU A 218 6.46 -6.79 20.39
CA LEU A 218 6.24 -6.04 19.15
C LEU A 218 7.42 -5.18 18.75
N ARG A 219 8.49 -5.08 19.56
CA ARG A 219 9.63 -4.23 19.21
C ARG A 219 10.26 -4.69 17.89
N GLY A 220 10.35 -3.75 16.92
CA GLY A 220 10.81 -4.01 15.56
C GLY A 220 9.77 -4.66 14.65
N ALA A 221 8.53 -4.84 15.12
CA ALA A 221 7.44 -5.38 14.31
C ALA A 221 6.85 -4.31 13.39
N ILE A 222 6.27 -4.80 12.29
CA ILE A 222 5.41 -4.05 11.39
C ILE A 222 3.99 -4.34 11.84
N VAL A 223 3.31 -3.31 12.36
CA VAL A 223 1.92 -3.36 12.78
C VAL A 223 1.04 -2.81 11.66
N PHE A 224 -0.04 -3.49 11.36
CA PHE A 224 -0.98 -3.09 10.34
C PHE A 224 -2.42 -3.26 10.82
N ILE A 225 -3.34 -2.53 10.18
CA ILE A 225 -4.76 -2.54 10.51
C ILE A 225 -5.61 -2.78 9.28
N ASP A 226 -6.69 -3.53 9.49
CA ASP A 226 -7.79 -3.63 8.55
C ASP A 226 -9.02 -2.89 9.07
N PHE A 227 -9.74 -2.24 8.16
CA PHE A 227 -10.94 -1.47 8.41
C PHE A 227 -12.00 -2.25 9.20
N ALA A 228 -12.25 -3.49 8.80
CA ALA A 228 -13.23 -4.36 9.42
C ALA A 228 -12.95 -5.84 9.12
N ARG A 229 -13.27 -6.69 10.09
CA ARG A 229 -13.36 -8.14 9.91
C ARG A 229 -14.69 -8.52 9.28
N ARG A 230 -14.65 -9.37 8.24
CA ARG A 230 -15.86 -9.90 7.58
C ARG A 230 -16.62 -10.91 8.44
N ASP A 231 -15.93 -11.56 9.36
CA ASP A 231 -16.46 -12.64 10.19
C ASP A 231 -17.01 -12.16 11.55
N LEU A 232 -17.12 -10.85 11.77
CA LEU A 232 -17.51 -10.28 13.07
C LEU A 232 -18.71 -9.32 12.98
N SER A 233 -19.66 -9.49 13.90
CA SER A 233 -20.80 -8.58 14.11
C SER A 233 -20.92 -8.22 15.60
N PRO A 234 -20.99 -6.92 15.98
CA PRO A 234 -20.91 -5.75 15.11
C PRO A 234 -19.54 -5.63 14.42
N ALA A 235 -19.49 -4.93 13.29
CA ALA A 235 -18.27 -4.77 12.50
C ALA A 235 -17.16 -4.12 13.33
N ARG A 236 -15.98 -4.75 13.37
CA ARG A 236 -14.80 -4.19 14.03
C ARG A 236 -13.55 -4.39 13.18
N GLY A 237 -12.69 -3.38 13.19
CA GLY A 237 -11.35 -3.48 12.65
C GLY A 237 -10.49 -4.46 13.45
N VAL A 238 -9.32 -4.75 12.90
CA VAL A 238 -8.36 -5.67 13.50
C VAL A 238 -6.96 -5.09 13.40
N LEU A 239 -6.17 -5.28 14.46
CA LEU A 239 -4.72 -5.06 14.44
C LEU A 239 -4.04 -6.40 14.22
N ALA A 240 -2.99 -6.39 13.41
CA ALA A 240 -2.10 -7.52 13.26
C ALA A 240 -0.66 -7.05 13.11
N TYR A 241 0.29 -7.97 13.24
CA TYR A 241 1.69 -7.66 13.05
C TYR A 241 2.46 -8.80 12.39
N THR A 242 3.56 -8.41 11.76
CA THR A 242 4.61 -9.33 11.33
C THR A 242 5.97 -8.74 11.71
N LYS A 243 7.07 -9.47 11.49
CA LYS A 243 8.44 -9.02 11.80
C LYS A 243 9.29 -9.05 10.55
N VAL A 244 10.22 -8.11 10.41
CA VAL A 244 11.21 -8.18 9.31
C VAL A 244 11.96 -9.51 9.41
N ARG A 245 12.07 -10.23 8.30
CA ARG A 245 12.92 -11.42 8.19
C ARG A 245 14.01 -11.18 7.15
N THR A 246 15.16 -11.78 7.38
CA THR A 246 16.32 -11.76 6.46
C THR A 246 16.24 -12.85 5.39
N VAL A 247 15.24 -13.73 5.45
CA VAL A 247 15.00 -14.79 4.47
C VAL A 247 13.98 -14.33 3.43
N CYS A 248 14.24 -14.61 2.16
CA CYS A 248 13.36 -14.34 1.01
C CYS A 248 12.14 -15.28 1.00
N LYS A 249 11.35 -15.27 2.07
CA LYS A 249 10.10 -16.00 2.21
C LYS A 249 9.06 -15.06 2.80
N GLN A 250 7.85 -15.09 2.23
CA GLN A 250 6.71 -14.38 2.79
C GLN A 250 6.47 -14.80 4.24
N ASN A 251 6.28 -13.80 5.09
CA ASN A 251 6.03 -14.00 6.49
C ASN A 251 4.58 -14.40 6.75
N ASP A 252 4.42 -15.17 7.81
CA ASP A 252 3.14 -15.24 8.51
C ASP A 252 2.94 -14.00 9.40
N TYR A 253 1.71 -13.77 9.84
CA TYR A 253 1.34 -12.67 10.72
C TYR A 253 0.56 -13.17 11.94
N SER A 254 0.46 -12.32 12.96
CA SER A 254 -0.30 -12.61 14.18
C SER A 254 -1.23 -11.46 14.52
N ILE A 255 -2.40 -11.78 15.07
CA ILE A 255 -3.42 -10.81 15.47
C ILE A 255 -3.03 -10.18 16.82
N ILE A 256 -3.22 -8.87 16.96
CA ILE A 256 -3.09 -8.14 18.23
C ILE A 256 -4.49 -7.97 18.81
N ASN A 257 -4.72 -8.56 19.98
CA ASN A 257 -5.93 -8.32 20.74
C ASN A 257 -5.76 -7.08 21.63
N THR A 258 -6.65 -6.11 21.48
CA THR A 258 -6.67 -4.91 22.32
C THR A 258 -7.54 -5.15 23.56
N ASN A 259 -7.15 -4.56 24.69
CA ASN A 259 -7.94 -4.65 25.93
C ASN A 259 -9.14 -3.68 25.94
N TYR A 260 -9.21 -2.76 24.97
CA TYR A 260 -10.28 -1.78 24.87
C TYR A 260 -11.55 -2.43 24.34
N ASN A 261 -12.67 -2.21 25.03
CA ASN A 261 -13.95 -2.80 24.66
C ASN A 261 -14.87 -1.72 24.06
N PHE A 262 -15.21 -1.87 22.77
CA PHE A 262 -16.16 -1.02 22.06
C PHE A 262 -17.64 -1.29 22.41
N GLY A 263 -17.93 -2.16 23.37
CA GLY A 263 -19.28 -2.48 23.81
C GLY A 263 -20.10 -3.18 22.73
N SER A 264 -21.34 -2.75 22.48
CA SER A 264 -22.17 -3.24 21.38
C SER A 264 -22.01 -2.44 20.08
N GLN A 265 -21.13 -1.44 20.07
CA GLN A 265 -20.98 -0.54 18.93
C GLN A 265 -20.00 -1.13 17.89
N PRO A 266 -20.18 -0.80 16.60
CA PRO A 266 -19.16 -1.03 15.59
C PRO A 266 -17.95 -0.12 15.82
N ALA A 267 -16.79 -0.55 15.31
CA ALA A 267 -15.52 0.15 15.47
C ALA A 267 -14.62 -0.07 14.25
N PHE A 268 -14.64 0.86 13.30
CA PHE A 268 -13.89 0.76 12.04
C PHE A 268 -12.51 1.37 12.20
N TYR A 269 -11.44 0.62 11.91
CA TYR A 269 -10.08 1.12 12.08
C TYR A 269 -9.65 1.87 10.81
N THR A 270 -9.54 3.19 10.88
CA THR A 270 -9.44 4.05 9.69
C THR A 270 -8.04 4.58 9.43
N SER A 271 -7.20 4.65 10.46
CA SER A 271 -5.82 5.12 10.33
C SER A 271 -4.93 4.58 11.44
N LEU A 272 -3.64 4.43 11.11
CA LEU A 272 -2.60 4.06 12.06
C LEU A 272 -1.45 5.06 11.97
N GLY A 273 -1.29 5.86 13.02
CA GLY A 273 -0.21 6.83 13.18
C GLY A 273 0.82 6.38 14.20
N THR A 274 1.94 7.10 14.27
CA THR A 274 3.02 6.84 15.22
C THR A 274 3.71 8.15 15.62
N ASN A 275 4.37 8.19 16.78
CA ASN A 275 5.21 9.34 17.13
C ASN A 275 6.56 9.29 16.38
N SER A 276 7.32 10.39 16.40
CA SER A 276 8.58 10.51 15.65
C SER A 276 9.63 9.44 16.00
N THR A 277 9.63 8.93 17.23
CA THR A 277 10.52 7.85 17.68
C THR A 277 9.93 6.44 17.52
N GLN A 278 8.71 6.33 16.97
CA GLN A 278 7.98 5.09 16.74
C GLN A 278 7.75 4.24 18.00
N THR A 279 7.76 4.87 19.18
CA THR A 279 7.58 4.20 20.47
C THR A 279 6.12 4.07 20.88
N ARG A 280 5.20 4.75 20.18
CA ARG A 280 3.74 4.73 20.44
C ARG A 280 2.99 4.71 19.12
N LEU A 281 1.96 3.87 19.03
CA LEU A 281 1.01 3.84 17.92
C LEU A 281 -0.28 4.56 18.32
N TYR A 282 -0.90 5.23 17.36
CA TYR A 282 -2.19 5.91 17.51
C TYR A 282 -3.17 5.31 16.52
N LEU A 283 -4.24 4.71 17.03
CA LEU A 283 -5.28 4.07 16.23
C LEU A 283 -6.46 5.02 16.07
N GLY A 284 -6.76 5.41 14.83
CA GLY A 284 -8.00 6.11 14.50
C GLY A 284 -9.15 5.12 14.33
N VAL A 285 -10.29 5.41 14.97
CA VAL A 285 -11.45 4.53 14.99
C VAL A 285 -12.72 5.32 14.76
N TYR A 286 -13.52 4.90 13.78
CA TYR A 286 -14.83 5.49 13.47
C TYR A 286 -15.95 4.57 13.96
N SER A 287 -17.09 5.15 14.35
CA SER A 287 -18.29 4.38 14.70
C SER A 287 -19.18 4.08 13.49
N SER A 288 -18.84 4.61 12.31
CA SER A 288 -19.56 4.33 11.06
C SER A 288 -18.61 4.23 9.87
N PRO A 289 -18.93 3.39 8.88
CA PRO A 289 -18.17 3.35 7.65
C PRO A 289 -18.56 4.47 6.68
N ASN A 290 -19.66 5.18 6.96
CA ASN A 290 -20.13 6.28 6.14
C ASN A 290 -19.63 7.62 6.67
N VAL A 291 -18.75 8.26 5.90
CA VAL A 291 -18.15 9.57 6.22
C VAL A 291 -19.16 10.72 6.28
N THR A 292 -20.40 10.53 5.80
CA THR A 292 -21.45 11.55 5.91
C THR A 292 -22.24 11.48 7.21
N ASN A 293 -22.04 10.45 8.04
CA ASN A 293 -22.70 10.36 9.33
C ASN A 293 -22.12 11.37 10.31
N PHE A 294 -22.98 12.21 10.87
CA PHE A 294 -22.58 13.29 11.78
C PHE A 294 -21.98 12.74 13.08
N ASN A 295 -20.79 13.24 13.46
CA ASN A 295 -20.07 12.88 14.69
C ASN A 295 -19.79 11.37 14.87
N GLN A 296 -19.58 10.65 13.77
CA GLN A 296 -19.27 9.21 13.79
C GLN A 296 -17.88 8.87 13.20
N GLY A 297 -17.05 9.89 12.99
CA GLY A 297 -15.62 9.79 12.70
C GLY A 297 -14.75 9.98 13.94
#